data_AF-A0A1F2RMS4-F1
#
_entry.id   AF-A0A1F2RMS4-F1
#
_cell.length_a   1.000
_cell.length_b   1.000
_cell.length_c   1.000
_cell.angle_alpha   90.00
_cell.angle_beta   90.00
_cell.angle_gamma   90.00
#
_symmetry.space_group_name_H-M   'P 1'
#
loop_
_entity.id
_entity.type
_entity.pdbx_description
1 polymer ?
#
loop_
_entity_poly.entity_id
_entity_poly.type
_entity_poly.pdbx_seq_one_letter_code
_entity_poly.pdbx_strand_id
1 'polypeptide(L)' 'MAAVDEGVPIQVALSKVVQATGVKEFAAKVGMPSPNVLRALDRRYNPTQRTLNRLLRPYNLRLSVARIEAPKRRQAA' A
#
# COMPACT_ATOMS: atom_id res chain seq x y z
N MET A 1 -14.92 -15.41 10.11
CA MET A 1 -14.11 -14.25 9.66
C MET A 1 -12.64 -14.67 9.63
N ALA A 2 -12.21 -15.39 8.60
CA ALA A 2 -10.81 -15.83 8.46
C ALA A 2 -9.99 -14.96 7.49
N ALA A 3 -10.65 -14.05 6.77
CA ALA A 3 -10.04 -13.19 5.75
C ALA A 3 -9.32 -11.95 6.31
N VAL A 4 -9.20 -11.83 7.63
CA VAL A 4 -8.49 -10.72 8.29
C VAL A 4 -7.08 -11.11 8.73
N ASP A 5 -6.76 -12.41 8.75
CA ASP A 5 -5.42 -12.92 9.11
C ASP A 5 -4.39 -12.74 7.98
N GLU A 6 -4.83 -12.77 6.72
CA GLU A 6 -4.03 -12.37 5.56
C GLU A 6 -4.52 -11.00 5.10
N GLY A 7 -3.96 -9.92 5.65
CA GLY A 7 -4.35 -8.56 5.28
C GLY A 7 -4.40 -8.33 3.76
N VAL A 8 -5.30 -7.45 3.31
CA VAL A 8 -5.43 -7.12 1.87
C VAL A 8 -4.15 -6.43 1.37
N PRO A 9 -3.58 -6.84 0.22
CA PRO A 9 -2.42 -6.16 -0.35
C PRO A 9 -2.69 -4.67 -0.56
N ILE A 10 -1.75 -3.82 -0.13
CA ILE A 10 -1.96 -2.37 -0.15
C ILE A 10 -2.26 -1.81 -1.54
N GLN A 11 -1.70 -2.41 -2.61
CA GLN A 11 -2.00 -2.03 -3.99
C GLN A 11 -3.48 -2.27 -4.33
N VAL A 12 -4.08 -3.36 -3.83
CA VAL A 12 -5.51 -3.68 -4.05
C VAL A 12 -6.40 -2.71 -3.29
N ALA A 13 -6.06 -2.41 -2.03
CA ALA A 13 -6.79 -1.43 -1.25
C ALA A 13 -6.73 -0.03 -1.90
N LEU A 14 -5.54 0.42 -2.29
CA LEU A 14 -5.36 1.69 -2.99
C LEU A 14 -6.08 1.72 -4.34
N SER A 15 -6.10 0.62 -5.09
CA SER A 15 -6.82 0.53 -6.37
C SER A 15 -8.29 0.86 -6.21
N LYS A 16 -8.95 0.31 -5.18
CA LYS A 16 -10.37 0.59 -4.90
C LYS A 16 -10.60 2.06 -4.57
N VAL A 17 -9.72 2.65 -3.77
CA VAL A 17 -9.81 4.07 -3.38
C VAL A 17 -9.59 4.99 -4.59
N VAL A 18 -8.62 4.69 -5.44
CA VAL A 18 -8.36 5.44 -6.67
C VAL A 18 -9.53 5.33 -7.66
N GLN A 19 -10.13 4.14 -7.79
CA GLN A 19 -11.33 3.95 -8.62
C GLN A 19 -12.52 4.75 -8.11
N ALA A 20 -12.76 4.76 -6.79
CA ALA A 20 -13.83 5.54 -6.18
C ALA A 20 -13.61 7.06 -6.27
N THR A 21 -12.35 7.52 -6.27
CA THR A 21 -11.99 8.94 -6.40
C THR A 21 -12.01 9.41 -7.85
N GLY A 22 -11.76 8.50 -8.80
CA GLY A 22 -11.42 8.84 -10.17
C GLY A 22 -9.89 8.94 -10.37
N VAL A 23 -9.40 8.29 -11.43
CA VAL A 23 -7.95 8.14 -11.68
C VAL A 23 -7.30 9.50 -12.00
N LYS A 24 -7.98 10.38 -12.73
CA LYS A 24 -7.42 11.68 -13.15
C LYS A 24 -7.34 12.65 -11.96
N GLU A 25 -8.39 12.66 -11.16
CA GLU A 25 -8.55 13.43 -9.93
C GLU A 25 -7.47 13.01 -8.92
N PHE A 26 -7.32 11.70 -8.73
CA PHE A 26 -6.29 11.17 -7.84
C PHE A 26 -4.87 11.48 -8.35
N ALA A 27 -4.62 11.27 -9.65
CA ALA A 27 -3.35 11.60 -10.30
C ALA A 27 -2.94 13.07 -10.08
N ALA A 28 -3.89 14.00 -10.25
CA ALA A 28 -3.68 15.41 -9.95
C ALA A 28 -3.37 15.64 -8.45
N LYS A 29 -4.13 15.00 -7.55
CA LYS A 29 -3.96 15.12 -6.09
C LYS A 29 -2.57 14.67 -5.62
N VAL A 30 -1.99 13.63 -6.23
CA VAL A 30 -0.64 13.13 -5.88
C VAL A 30 0.47 13.73 -6.76
N GLY A 31 0.12 14.53 -7.78
CA GLY A 31 1.03 15.12 -8.76
C GLY A 31 1.73 14.10 -9.67
N MET A 32 1.10 12.96 -9.94
CA MET A 32 1.68 11.85 -10.71
C MET A 32 0.90 11.65 -12.01
N PRO A 33 1.54 11.41 -13.17
CA PRO A 33 0.83 11.07 -14.40
C PRO A 33 -0.07 9.84 -14.21
N SER A 34 -1.31 9.89 -14.73
CA SER A 34 -2.28 8.79 -14.59
C SER A 34 -1.75 7.41 -15.00
N PRO A 35 -0.98 7.25 -16.10
CA PRO A 35 -0.39 5.96 -16.44
C PRO A 35 0.57 5.42 -15.36
N ASN A 36 1.29 6.31 -14.67
CA ASN A 36 2.20 5.92 -13.60
C ASN A 36 1.45 5.54 -12.32
N VAL A 37 0.30 6.19 -12.04
CA VAL A 37 -0.59 5.79 -10.94
C VAL A 37 -1.11 4.38 -11.19
N LEU A 38 -1.65 4.12 -12.39
CA LEU A 38 -2.17 2.80 -12.75
C LEU A 38 -1.08 1.73 -12.71
N ARG A 39 0.11 2.02 -13.24
CA ARG A 39 1.25 1.10 -13.18
C ARG A 39 1.68 0.78 -11.74
N ALA A 40 1.66 1.77 -10.83
CA ALA A 40 2.01 1.54 -9.43
C ALA A 40 0.99 0.68 -8.67
N LEU A 41 -0.26 0.66 -9.13
CA LEU A 41 -1.36 -0.09 -8.53
C LEU A 41 -1.55 -1.48 -9.14
N ASP A 42 -1.03 -1.70 -10.34
CA ASP A 42 -1.01 -3.02 -10.98
C ASP A 42 -0.08 -3.98 -10.21
N ARG A 43 -0.64 -5.13 -9.80
CA ARG A 43 0.04 -6.19 -9.04
C ARG A 43 1.18 -6.87 -9.80
N ARG A 44 1.23 -6.72 -11.13
CA ARG A 44 2.33 -7.22 -11.97
C ARG A 44 3.62 -6.44 -11.76
N TYR A 45 3.55 -5.25 -11.15
CA TYR A 45 4.69 -4.39 -10.90
C TYR A 45 4.98 -4.26 -9.40
N ASN A 46 6.27 -4.04 -9.08
CA ASN A 46 6.75 -3.81 -7.72
C ASN A 46 7.12 -2.32 -7.53
N PRO A 47 6.18 -1.47 -7.09
CA PRO A 47 6.45 -0.06 -6.85
C PRO A 47 7.39 0.13 -5.65
N THR A 48 8.26 1.14 -5.73
CA THR A 48 9.13 1.48 -4.58
C THR A 48 8.31 1.94 -3.37
N GLN A 49 8.87 1.80 -2.16
CA GLN A 49 8.25 2.36 -0.94
C GLN A 49 8.00 3.87 -1.07
N ARG A 50 8.90 4.61 -1.74
CA ARG A 50 8.72 6.04 -2.03
C ARG A 50 7.48 6.28 -2.90
N THR A 51 7.27 5.45 -3.93
CA THR A 51 6.08 5.50 -4.79
C THR A 51 4.82 5.22 -3.97
N LEU A 52 4.79 4.14 -3.19
CA LEU A 52 3.64 3.80 -2.34
C LEU A 52 3.34 4.89 -1.31
N ASN A 53 4.37 5.44 -0.64
CA ASN A 53 4.22 6.56 0.28
C ASN A 53 3.65 7.82 -0.39
N ARG A 54 3.99 8.06 -1.65
CA ARG A 54 3.40 9.16 -2.42
C ARG A 54 1.91 8.96 -2.65
N LEU A 55 1.46 7.73 -2.92
CA LEU A 55 0.03 7.40 -3.09
C LEU A 55 -0.74 7.46 -1.77
N LEU A 56 -0.07 7.23 -0.63
CA LEU A 56 -0.67 7.27 0.71
C LEU A 56 -0.74 8.68 1.31
N ARG A 57 0.09 9.60 0.83
CA ARG A 57 0.18 10.98 1.31
C ARG A 57 -1.17 11.72 1.40
N PRO A 58 -2.10 11.60 0.44
CA PRO A 58 -3.43 12.22 0.52
C PRO A 58 -4.28 11.84 1.74
N TYR A 59 -3.92 10.74 2.41
CA TYR A 59 -4.61 10.20 3.58
C TYR A 59 -3.80 10.38 4.88
N ASN A 60 -2.71 11.16 4.84
CA ASN A 60 -1.76 11.29 5.94
C ASN A 60 -1.19 9.95 6.44
N LEU A 61 -1.08 8.97 5.53
CA LEU A 61 -0.54 7.64 5.82
C LEU A 61 0.90 7.50 5.28
N ARG A 62 1.71 6.66 5.94
CA ARG A 62 3.08 6.32 5.52
C ARG A 62 3.40 4.87 5.86
N LEU A 63 4.01 4.15 4.91
CA LEU A 63 4.63 2.85 5.16
C LEU A 63 5.91 3.03 5.97
N SER A 64 5.99 2.28 7.06
CA SER A 64 7.20 2.12 7.87
C SER A 64 7.54 0.65 7.99
N VAL A 65 8.79 0.35 8.28
CA VAL A 65 9.23 -1.01 8.61
C VAL A 65 9.16 -1.17 10.13
N ALA A 66 8.51 -2.24 10.58
CA ALA A 66 8.56 -2.68 11.96
C ALA A 66 9.56 -3.84 12.07
N ARG A 67 10.31 -3.89 13.17
CA ARG A 67 11.15 -5.06 13.45
C ARG A 67 10.22 -6.26 13.70
N ILE A 68 10.49 -7.37 13.02
CA ILE A 68 9.82 -8.64 13.30
C ILE A 68 10.41 -9.18 14.60
N GLU A 69 9.60 -9.28 15.66
CA GLU A 69 10.02 -9.88 16.92
C GLU A 69 10.16 -11.40 16.74
N ALA A 70 11.31 -11.95 17.12
CA ALA A 70 11.50 -13.40 17.10
C ALA A 70 10.58 -14.05 18.15
N PRO A 71 9.93 -15.19 17.83
CA PRO A 71 9.10 -15.90 18.80
C PRO A 71 9.95 -16.27 20.02
N LYS A 72 9.46 -15.93 21.21
CA LYS A 72 10.14 -16.15 22.49
C LYS A 72 10.44 -17.64 22.64
N ARG A 73 11.71 -18.05 22.48
CA ARG A 73 12.14 -19.43 22.79
C ARG A 73 11.77 -19.69 24.25
N ARG A 74 10.81 -20.59 24.49
CA ARG A 74 10.60 -21.18 25.81
C ARG A 74 11.90 -21.91 26.16
N GLN A 75 12.67 -21.38 27.10
CA GLN A 75 13.73 -22.15 27.74
C GLN A 75 13.04 -23.26 28.54
N ALA A 76 13.28 -24.52 28.15
CA ALA A 76 12.99 -25.65 29.02
C ALA A 76 14.07 -25.68 30.11
N ALA A 77 13.63 -25.77 31.37
CA ALA A 77 14.47 -25.89 32.55
C ALA A 77 15.00 -27.32 32.70
#